data_AF-A0A941F1Z8-F1
#
_entry.id   AF-A0A941F1Z8-F1
#
_cell.length_a   1.000
_cell.length_b   1.000
_cell.length_c   1.000
_cell.angle_alpha   90.00
_cell.angle_beta   90.00
_cell.angle_gamma   90.00
#
_symmetry.space_group_name_H-M   'P 1'
#
loop_
_entity.id
_entity.type
_entity.pdbx_description
1 polymer ?
#
loop_
_entity_poly.entity_id
_entity_poly.type
_entity_poly.pdbx_seq_one_letter_code
_entity_poly.pdbx_strand_id
1 'polypeptide(L)'
;MPNANEETSALSQVQDRAVSELLRVAPVADDLARRFQEAGFSLALVGGSVRDALLGRLGNDLDFTTDARPQDVLKIVRPWA
;
A
#
# COMPACT_ATOMS: atom_id res chain seq x y z
N MET A 1 -22.92 -23.12 9.30
CA MET A 1 -22.40 -21.81 9.74
C MET A 1 -20.88 -21.93 9.74
N PRO A 2 -20.13 -21.13 8.97
CA PRO A 2 -18.68 -21.15 9.04
C PRO A 2 -18.20 -20.69 10.42
N ASN A 3 -17.08 -21.24 10.89
CA ASN A 3 -16.59 -21.06 12.26
C ASN A 3 -15.68 -19.82 12.34
N ALA A 4 -15.76 -19.00 13.40
CA ALA A 4 -15.01 -17.74 13.51
C ALA A 4 -13.47 -17.88 13.42
N ASN A 5 -12.95 -19.07 13.74
CA ASN A 5 -11.53 -19.40 13.56
C ASN A 5 -11.13 -19.61 12.09
N GLU A 6 -12.04 -20.07 11.23
CA GLU A 6 -11.79 -20.25 9.79
C GLU A 6 -11.72 -18.89 9.08
N GLU A 7 -12.57 -17.94 9.47
CA GLU A 7 -12.55 -16.56 8.94
C GLU A 7 -11.27 -15.82 9.33
N THR A 8 -10.80 -15.98 10.57
CA THR A 8 -9.54 -15.39 11.05
C THR A 8 -8.32 -15.95 10.29
N SER A 9 -8.31 -17.26 10.04
CA SER A 9 -7.24 -17.92 9.28
C SER A 9 -7.24 -17.52 7.79
N ALA A 10 -8.42 -17.41 7.19
CA ALA A 10 -8.56 -16.96 5.81
C ALA A 10 -8.13 -15.50 5.63
N LEU A 11 -8.47 -14.61 6.59
CA LEU A 11 -8.03 -13.22 6.57
C LEU A 11 -6.50 -13.11 6.67
N SER A 12 -5.86 -13.93 7.51
CA SER A 12 -4.39 -14.01 7.60
C SER A 12 -3.77 -14.41 6.26
N GLN A 13 -4.28 -15.45 5.60
CA GLN A 13 -3.74 -15.92 4.31
C GLN A 13 -3.90 -14.88 3.19
N VAL A 14 -5.01 -14.13 3.21
CA VAL A 14 -5.28 -13.05 2.26
C VAL A 14 -4.35 -11.86 2.54
N GLN A 15 -4.11 -11.52 3.81
CA GLN A 15 -3.12 -10.51 4.21
C GLN A 15 -1.71 -10.90 3.78
N ASP A 16 -1.29 -12.15 4.00
CA ASP A 16 0.05 -12.63 3.63
C ASP A 16 0.30 -12.58 2.12
N ARG A 17 -0.73 -12.87 1.30
CA ARG A 17 -0.66 -12.73 -0.16
C ARG A 17 -0.53 -11.27 -0.59
N ALA A 18 -1.33 -10.37 0.00
CA ALA A 18 -1.22 -8.95 -0.30
C ALA A 18 0.15 -8.39 0.06
N VAL A 19 0.71 -8.78 1.21
CA VAL A 19 2.06 -8.41 1.63
C VAL A 19 3.10 -8.94 0.64
N SER A 20 3.00 -10.21 0.22
CA SER A 20 3.94 -10.81 -0.74
C SER A 20 3.92 -10.14 -2.12
N GLU A 21 2.75 -9.74 -2.62
CA GLU A 21 2.66 -9.00 -3.89
C GLU A 21 3.15 -7.56 -3.74
N LEU A 22 2.88 -6.90 -2.61
CA LEU A 22 3.42 -5.58 -2.31
C LEU A 22 4.95 -5.58 -2.23
N LEU A 23 5.55 -6.66 -1.72
CA LEU A 23 7.00 -6.82 -1.69
C LEU A 23 7.64 -6.85 -3.10
N ARG A 24 6.90 -7.16 -4.17
CA ARG A 24 7.43 -7.15 -5.55
C ARG A 24 7.59 -5.74 -6.12
N VAL A 25 6.73 -4.80 -5.70
CA VAL A 25 6.78 -3.38 -6.07
C VAL A 25 7.46 -2.52 -4.99
N ALA A 26 7.95 -3.17 -3.93
CA ALA A 26 8.50 -2.56 -2.73
C ALA A 26 9.55 -1.46 -2.96
N PRO A 27 10.52 -1.55 -3.91
CA PRO A 27 11.59 -0.55 -3.91
C PRO A 27 11.11 0.90 -4.13
N VAL A 28 10.11 1.08 -5.00
CA VAL A 28 9.53 2.39 -5.31
C VAL A 28 8.53 2.80 -4.22
N ALA A 29 7.69 1.87 -3.77
CA ALA A 29 6.71 2.13 -2.73
C ALA A 29 7.36 2.45 -1.38
N ASP A 30 8.45 1.76 -1.02
CA ASP A 30 9.21 1.96 0.21
C ASP A 30 9.94 3.32 0.20
N ASP A 31 10.58 3.69 -0.92
CA ASP A 31 11.25 4.99 -1.01
C ASP A 31 10.23 6.14 -0.91
N LEU A 32 9.08 6.00 -1.57
CA LEU A 32 7.99 6.97 -1.47
C LEU A 32 7.45 7.05 -0.03
N ALA A 33 7.14 5.91 0.59
CA ALA A 33 6.66 5.86 1.97
C ALA A 33 7.64 6.52 2.96
N ARG A 34 8.94 6.24 2.81
CA ARG A 34 10.00 6.85 3.63
C ARG A 34 10.02 8.38 3.48
N ARG A 35 9.91 8.91 2.25
CA ARG A 35 9.89 10.36 2.01
C ARG A 35 8.70 11.05 2.66
N PHE A 36 7.53 10.44 2.60
CA PHE A 36 6.34 10.96 3.28
C PHE A 36 6.49 10.90 4.80
N GLN A 37 7.04 9.79 5.32
CA GLN A 37 7.31 9.64 6.75
C GLN A 37 8.31 10.68 7.27
N GLU A 38 9.40 10.93 6.53
CA GLU A 38 10.41 11.96 6.86
C GLU A 38 9.82 13.37 6.84
N ALA A 39 8.81 13.62 6.00
CA ALA A 39 8.06 14.87 5.96
C ALA A 39 6.95 14.97 7.03
N GLY A 40 6.76 13.93 7.85
CA GLY A 40 5.77 13.90 8.93
C GLY A 40 4.35 13.54 8.49
N PHE A 41 4.19 12.90 7.34
CA PHE A 41 2.89 12.50 6.80
C PHE A 41 2.75 10.97 6.71
N SER A 42 1.51 10.50 6.79
CA SER A 42 1.14 9.13 6.51
C SER A 42 1.01 8.90 5.00
N LEU A 43 1.34 7.69 4.55
CA LEU A 43 1.10 7.22 3.19
C LEU A 43 0.49 5.83 3.26
N ALA A 44 -0.66 5.63 2.62
CA ALA A 44 -1.39 4.36 2.64
C ALA A 44 -1.78 3.93 1.22
N LEU A 45 -1.66 2.63 0.93
CA LEU A 45 -2.19 2.05 -0.30
C LEU A 45 -3.71 1.96 -0.22
N VAL A 46 -4.40 2.31 -1.30
CA VAL A 46 -5.88 2.33 -1.36
C VAL A 46 -6.41 1.79 -2.68
N GLY A 47 -7.74 1.78 -2.81
CA GLY A 47 -8.41 1.60 -4.10
C GLY A 47 -8.21 0.23 -4.74
N GLY A 48 -8.06 0.23 -6.06
CA GLY A 48 -7.93 -0.98 -6.86
C GLY A 48 -6.69 -1.78 -6.50
N SER A 49 -5.59 -1.10 -6.17
CA SER A 49 -4.31 -1.72 -5.82
C SER A 49 -4.40 -2.61 -4.57
N VAL A 50 -5.16 -2.21 -3.54
CA VAL A 50 -5.39 -3.05 -2.35
C VAL A 50 -6.16 -4.32 -2.72
N ARG A 51 -7.28 -4.17 -3.45
CA ARG A 51 -8.07 -5.32 -3.91
C ARG A 51 -7.22 -6.27 -4.75
N ASP A 52 -6.43 -5.73 -5.68
CA ASP A 52 -5.68 -6.52 -6.63
C ASP A 52 -4.46 -7.20 -5.98
N ALA A 53 -3.85 -6.59 -4.95
CA ALA A 53 -2.87 -7.25 -4.08
C ALA A 53 -3.49 -8.42 -3.30
N LEU A 54 -4.66 -8.23 -2.68
CA LEU A 54 -5.37 -9.28 -1.94
C LEU A 54 -5.79 -10.45 -2.85
N LEU A 55 -6.06 -10.16 -4.12
CA LEU A 55 -6.40 -11.15 -5.15
C LEU A 55 -5.17 -11.78 -5.83
N GLY A 56 -3.94 -11.40 -5.46
CA GLY A 56 -2.71 -11.95 -6.04
C GLY A 56 -2.46 -11.54 -7.49
N ARG A 57 -2.98 -10.37 -7.91
CA ARG A 57 -2.94 -9.87 -9.29
C ARG A 57 -2.51 -8.41 -9.36
N LEU A 58 -1.60 -8.00 -8.49
CA LEU A 58 -1.15 -6.61 -8.40
C LEU A 58 -0.52 -6.18 -9.74
N GLY A 59 -1.12 -5.17 -10.36
CA GLY A 59 -0.61 -4.56 -11.59
C GLY A 59 0.47 -3.52 -11.32
N ASN A 60 0.84 -2.77 -12.36
CA ASN A 60 1.84 -1.69 -12.25
C ASN A 60 1.27 -0.38 -11.69
N ASP A 61 -0.05 -0.25 -11.59
CA ASP A 61 -0.72 0.96 -11.11
C ASP A 61 -0.99 0.86 -9.60
N LEU A 62 -0.27 1.69 -8.83
CA LEU A 62 -0.40 1.78 -7.37
C LEU A 62 -1.07 3.09 -6.97
N ASP A 63 -2.21 2.97 -6.30
CA ASP A 63 -2.95 4.10 -5.75
C ASP A 63 -2.57 4.31 -4.28
N PHE A 64 -2.09 5.52 -3.97
CA PHE A 64 -1.77 5.93 -2.60
C PHE A 64 -2.63 7.11 -2.16
N THR A 65 -2.85 7.20 -0.85
CA THR A 65 -3.45 8.36 -0.17
C THR A 65 -2.55 8.82 0.96
N THR A 66 -2.70 10.09 1.34
CA THR A 66 -1.91 10.75 2.38
C THR A 66 -2.74 11.85 3.05
N ASP A 67 -2.39 12.18 4.29
CA ASP A 67 -2.91 13.36 5.00
C ASP A 67 -2.17 14.65 4.62
N ALA A 68 -1.14 14.57 3.76
CA ALA A 68 -0.48 15.74 3.18
C ALA A 68 -1.41 16.51 2.24
N ARG A 69 -1.37 17.85 2.30
CA ARG A 69 -2.07 18.71 1.35
C ARG A 69 -1.37 18.68 -0.02
N PRO A 70 -2.07 18.98 -1.14
CA PRO A 70 -1.48 18.89 -2.49
C PRO A 70 -0.15 19.63 -2.67
N GLN A 71 -0.01 20.83 -2.09
CA GLN A 71 1.24 21.59 -2.14
C GLN A 71 2.39 20.92 -1.38
N ASP A 72 2.09 20.16 -0.32
CA ASP A 72 3.08 19.47 0.49
C ASP A 72 3.48 18.15 -0.19
N VAL A 73 2.53 17.45 -0.80
CA VAL A 73 2.78 16.32 -1.73
C VAL A 73 3.77 16.73 -2.82
N LEU A 74 3.52 17.85 -3.51
CA LEU A 74 4.40 18.33 -4.59
C LEU A 74 5.82 18.64 -4.12
N LYS A 75 6.00 19.15 -2.88
CA LYS A 75 7.35 19.40 -2.32
C LYS A 75 8.11 18.10 -2.08
N ILE A 76 7.40 17.04 -1.66
CA ILE A 76 7.98 15.73 -1.35
C ILE A 76 8.39 14.99 -2.63
N VAL A 77 7.55 15.02 -3.67
CA VAL A 77 7.74 14.20 -4.88
C VAL A 77 8.58 14.88 -5.98
N ARG A 78 8.62 16.21 -6.09
CA ARG A 78 9.41 16.90 -7.15
C ARG A 78 10.92 16.62 -7.13
N PRO A 79 11.59 16.46 -5.97
CA PRO A 79 13.00 16.08 -5.95
C PRO A 79 13.24 14.61 -6.27
N TRP A 80 12.19 13.80 -6.37
CA TRP A 80 12.25 12.36 -6.56
C TRP A 80 12.09 11.94 -8.03
N ALA A 81 11.33 12.71 -8.82
CA ALA A 81 11.01 12.44 -10.22
C ALA A 81 11.12 13.69 -11.09
#